data_AF-A0A085LN01-F1
#
_entry.id   AF-A0A085LN01-F1
#
_cell.length_a   1.000
_cell.length_b   1.000
_cell.length_c   1.000
_cell.angle_alpha   90.00
_cell.angle_beta   90.00
_cell.angle_gamma   90.00
#
_symmetry.space_group_name_H-M   'P 1'
#
loop_
_entity.id
_entity.type
_entity.pdbx_description
1 polymer ?
#
loop_
_entity_poly.entity_id
_entity_poly.type
_entity_poly.pdbx_seq_one_letter_code
_entity_poly.pdbx_strand_id
1 'polypeptide(L)'
;MLQVVEQLRGAGVELSVGDQVAALLNSLPESYSGLVIALEGRDEADLTVDYLCGRTQDEYTRRIENRKMVTVGLSNEAVALYSSNSGS
;
A
#
# COMPACT_ATOMS: atom_id res chain seq x y z
N MET A 1 -0.77 -2.07 14.30
CA MET A 1 -0.04 -3.35 14.20
C MET A 1 1.40 -3.23 14.70
N LEU A 2 2.16 -2.16 14.37
CA LEU A 2 3.39 -1.82 15.13
C LEU A 2 3.15 -1.77 16.65
N GLN A 3 2.01 -1.21 17.06
CA GLN A 3 1.58 -1.17 18.47
C GLN A 3 1.43 -2.56 19.12
N VAL A 4 1.03 -3.60 18.38
CA VAL A 4 0.89 -4.97 18.92
C VAL A 4 2.27 -5.62 19.08
N VAL A 5 3.16 -5.41 18.11
CA VAL A 5 4.56 -5.84 18.17
C VAL A 5 5.28 -5.18 19.35
N GLU A 6 5.04 -3.89 19.59
CA GLU A 6 5.57 -3.16 20.74
C GLU A 6 5.00 -3.65 22.08
N GLN A 7 3.69 -3.95 22.14
CA GLN A 7 3.06 -4.52 23.34
C GLN A 7 3.62 -5.90 23.68
N LEU A 8 3.80 -6.76 22.68
CA LEU A 8 4.40 -8.09 22.87
C LEU A 8 5.85 -7.99 23.35
N ARG A 9 6.64 -7.07 22.78
CA ARG A 9 7.99 -6.78 23.24
C ARG A 9 8.00 -6.27 24.69
N GLY A 10 7.07 -5.37 25.03
CA GLY A 10 6.90 -4.87 26.40
C GLY A 10 6.47 -5.94 27.40
N ALA A 11 5.83 -7.02 26.93
CA ALA A 11 5.50 -8.20 27.72
C ALA A 11 6.64 -9.23 27.81
N GLY A 12 7.81 -8.95 27.22
CA GLY A 12 8.97 -9.84 27.22
C GLY A 12 8.93 -10.92 26.13
N VAL A 13 8.04 -10.81 25.14
CA VAL A 13 8.01 -11.72 23.99
C VAL A 13 9.03 -11.24 22.95
N GLU A 14 10.05 -12.04 22.69
CA GLU A 14 10.96 -11.82 21.58
C GLU A 14 10.30 -12.29 20.27
N LEU A 15 10.13 -11.36 19.34
CA LEU A 15 9.64 -11.64 17.99
C LEU A 15 10.82 -11.62 17.02
N SER A 16 10.98 -12.68 16.23
CA SER A 16 12.00 -12.70 15.20
C SER A 16 11.72 -11.64 14.12
N VAL A 17 12.72 -11.30 13.31
CA VAL A 17 12.52 -10.41 12.16
C VAL A 17 11.48 -11.01 11.21
N GLY A 18 11.56 -12.32 10.97
CA GLY A 18 10.57 -13.06 10.15
C GLY A 18 9.14 -12.93 10.70
N ASP A 19 8.95 -13.06 12.02
CA ASP A 19 7.61 -12.90 12.63
C ASP A 19 7.07 -11.48 12.47
N GLN A 20 7.94 -10.47 12.61
CA GLN A 20 7.56 -9.07 12.44
C GLN A 20 7.19 -8.76 10.98
N VAL A 21 7.96 -9.30 10.03
CA VAL A 21 7.72 -9.21 8.58
C VAL A 21 6.41 -9.91 8.21
N ALA A 22 6.18 -11.12 8.71
CA ALA A 22 4.96 -11.87 8.49
C ALA A 22 3.75 -11.13 9.08
N ALA A 23 3.84 -10.62 10.30
CA ALA A 23 2.79 -9.79 10.90
C ALA A 23 2.52 -8.52 10.09
N LEU A 24 3.58 -7.91 9.53
CA LEU A 24 3.48 -6.73 8.67
C LEU A 24 2.64 -7.02 7.42
N LEU A 25 3.05 -8.03 6.66
CA LEU A 25 2.40 -8.45 5.42
C LEU A 25 0.95 -8.91 5.65
N ASN A 26 0.69 -9.70 6.69
CA ASN A 26 -0.66 -10.19 7.02
C ASN A 26 -1.64 -9.09 7.45
N SER A 27 -1.14 -7.92 7.86
CA SER A 27 -2.02 -6.79 8.22
C SER A 27 -2.48 -5.97 7.02
N LEU A 28 -1.80 -6.11 5.88
CA LEU A 28 -2.02 -5.23 4.75
C LEU A 28 -3.44 -5.46 4.22
N PRO A 29 -4.19 -4.39 3.90
CA PRO A 29 -5.50 -4.55 3.28
C PRO A 29 -5.37 -5.31 1.97
N GLU A 30 -6.39 -6.08 1.59
CA GLU A 30 -6.47 -6.84 0.32
C GLU A 30 -6.07 -6.02 -0.91
N SER A 31 -6.36 -4.73 -0.86
CA SER A 31 -6.01 -3.78 -1.91
C SER A 31 -4.50 -3.75 -2.21
N TYR A 32 -3.63 -4.08 -1.26
CA TYR A 32 -2.17 -4.19 -1.38
C TYR A 32 -1.69 -5.59 -1.81
N SER A 33 -2.56 -6.52 -2.18
CA SER A 33 -2.20 -7.88 -2.66
C SER A 33 -1.13 -7.86 -3.76
N GLY A 34 -1.21 -6.91 -4.70
CA GLY A 34 -0.17 -6.75 -5.73
C GLY A 34 1.22 -6.41 -5.18
N LEU A 35 1.31 -5.68 -4.06
CA LEU A 35 2.58 -5.45 -3.37
C LEU A 35 3.08 -6.75 -2.73
N VAL A 36 2.20 -7.51 -2.07
CA VAL A 36 2.56 -8.79 -1.45
C VAL A 36 3.12 -9.77 -2.49
N ILE A 37 2.43 -9.94 -3.62
CA ILE A 37 2.87 -10.79 -4.73
C ILE A 37 4.25 -10.36 -5.25
N ALA A 38 4.50 -9.04 -5.37
CA ALA A 38 5.79 -8.53 -5.83
C ALA A 38 6.94 -8.78 -4.83
N LEU A 39 6.64 -9.14 -3.58
CA LEU A 39 7.61 -9.43 -2.53
C LEU A 39 7.86 -10.93 -2.35
N GLU A 40 6.96 -11.82 -2.81
CA GLU A 40 7.09 -13.28 -2.67
C GLU A 40 8.36 -13.87 -3.31
N GLY A 41 8.88 -13.24 -4.36
CA GLY A 41 10.10 -13.69 -5.06
C GLY A 41 11.41 -13.11 -4.50
N ARG A 42 11.36 -12.33 -3.41
CA ARG A 42 12.56 -11.74 -2.81
C ARG A 42 13.21 -12.67 -1.78
N ASP A 43 14.51 -12.48 -1.60
CA ASP A 43 15.23 -13.17 -0.53
C ASP A 43 14.71 -12.72 0.83
N GLU A 44 14.55 -13.67 1.75
CA GLU A 44 14.07 -13.41 3.11
C GLU A 44 15.04 -12.50 3.88
N ALA A 45 16.34 -12.55 3.60
CA ALA A 45 17.34 -11.66 4.18
C ALA A 45 17.14 -10.18 3.78
N ASP A 46 16.56 -9.94 2.61
CA ASP A 46 16.26 -8.58 2.12
C ASP A 46 14.91 -8.06 2.67
N LEU A 47 14.06 -8.96 3.17
CA LEU A 47 12.76 -8.62 3.74
C LEU A 47 12.93 -8.15 5.19
N THR A 48 13.25 -6.87 5.34
CA THR A 48 13.30 -6.20 6.64
C THR A 48 12.03 -5.37 6.89
N VAL A 49 11.75 -5.07 8.16
CA VAL A 49 10.62 -4.20 8.55
C VAL A 49 10.74 -2.82 7.89
N ASP A 50 11.94 -2.23 7.89
CA ASP A 50 12.18 -0.91 7.27
C ASP A 50 11.93 -0.93 5.76
N TYR A 51 12.40 -1.98 5.09
CA TYR A 51 12.18 -2.17 3.66
C TYR A 51 10.68 -2.26 3.33
N LEU A 52 9.94 -3.08 4.07
CA LEU A 52 8.50 -3.22 3.89
C LEU A 52 7.73 -1.93 4.20
N CYS A 53 8.12 -1.17 5.21
CA CYS A 53 7.56 0.14 5.50
C CYS A 53 7.74 1.09 4.31
N GLY A 54 8.95 1.16 3.74
CA GLY A 54 9.22 1.95 2.54
C GLY A 54 8.35 1.54 1.35
N ARG A 55 8.29 0.24 1.05
CA ARG A 55 7.46 -0.27 -0.07
C ARG A 55 5.97 -0.04 0.12
N THR A 56 5.48 -0.12 1.35
CA THR A 56 4.08 0.16 1.69
C THR A 56 3.78 1.65 1.50
N GLN A 57 4.69 2.53 1.90
CA GLN A 57 4.59 3.98 1.70
C GLN A 57 4.58 4.36 0.20
N ASP A 58 5.46 3.75 -0.59
CA ASP A 58 5.52 3.94 -2.04
C ASP A 58 4.19 3.55 -2.69
N GLU A 59 3.68 2.36 -2.34
CA GLU A 59 2.43 1.85 -2.89
C GLU A 59 1.24 2.74 -2.48
N TYR A 60 1.20 3.20 -1.23
CA TYR A 60 0.20 4.19 -0.80
C TYR A 60 0.25 5.46 -1.66
N THR A 61 1.45 6.03 -1.84
CA THR A 61 1.66 7.25 -2.63
C THR A 61 1.18 7.06 -4.07
N ARG A 62 1.60 5.96 -4.71
CA ARG A 62 1.17 5.57 -6.07
C ARG A 62 -0.35 5.49 -6.19
N ARG A 63 -1.03 4.93 -5.19
CA ARG A 63 -2.50 4.82 -5.17
C ARG A 63 -3.19 6.16 -5.03
N ILE A 64 -2.65 7.05 -4.21
CA ILE A 64 -3.19 8.42 -4.05
C ILE A 64 -3.02 9.20 -5.35
N GLU A 65 -1.86 9.10 -6.01
CA GLU A 65 -1.61 9.73 -7.31
C GLU A 65 -2.54 9.18 -8.40
N ASN A 66 -2.68 7.86 -8.48
CA ASN A 66 -3.61 7.22 -9.43
C ASN A 66 -5.05 7.67 -9.19
N ARG A 67 -5.50 7.80 -7.93
CA ARG A 67 -6.84 8.35 -7.64
C ARG A 67 -7.00 9.78 -8.15
N LYS A 68 -6.00 10.64 -7.96
CA LYS A 68 -6.03 12.02 -8.49
C LYS A 68 -6.15 12.02 -10.01
N MET A 69 -5.38 11.17 -10.70
CA MET A 69 -5.44 11.06 -12.16
C MET A 69 -6.79 10.56 -12.66
N VAL A 70 -7.39 9.57 -11.99
CA VAL A 70 -8.74 9.07 -12.32
C VAL A 70 -9.79 10.17 -12.11
N THR A 71 -9.75 10.91 -11.01
CA THR A 71 -10.69 12.02 -10.76
C THR A 71 -10.57 13.12 -11.79
N VAL A 72 -9.35 13.49 -12.20
CA VAL A 72 -9.11 14.49 -13.25
C VAL A 72 -9.57 13.98 -14.62
N GLY A 73 -9.30 12.71 -14.94
CA GLY A 73 -9.77 12.08 -16.17
C GLY A 73 -11.30 12.10 -16.31
N LEU A 74 -12.01 11.70 -15.26
CA LEU A 74 -13.48 11.75 -15.21
C LEU A 74 -14.02 13.18 -15.33
N SER A 75 -13.32 14.16 -14.75
CA SER A 75 -13.70 15.57 -14.82
C SER A 75 -13.54 16.11 -16.25
N ASN A 76 -12.46 15.74 -16.94
CA ASN A 76 -12.21 16.16 -18.32
C ASN A 76 -13.18 15.49 -19.33
N GLU A 77 -13.56 14.24 -19.10
CA GLU A 77 -14.54 13.54 -19.93
C GLU A 77 -15.96 14.10 -19.75
N ALA A 78 -16.36 14.38 -18.49
CA ALA A 78 -17.59 15.11 -18.20
C ALA A 78 -17.59 16.51 -18.84
N VAL A 79 -16.41 17.14 -18.93
CA VAL A 79 -16.24 18.43 -19.59
C VAL A 79 -16.50 18.37 -21.09
N ALA A 80 -15.92 17.39 -21.77
CA ALA A 80 -16.11 17.21 -23.21
C ALA A 80 -17.57 16.90 -23.59
N LEU A 81 -18.28 16.14 -22.74
CA LEU A 81 -19.69 15.79 -22.97
C LEU A 81 -20.62 16.99 -22.84
N TYR A 82 -20.41 17.91 -21.88
CA TYR A 82 -21.25 19.10 -21.78
C TYR A 82 -21.01 20.08 -22.93
N SER A 83 -19.76 20.22 -23.40
CA SER A 83 -19.40 21.15 -24.48
C SER A 83 -19.95 20.73 -25.84
N SER A 84 -20.23 19.44 -26.03
CA SER A 84 -20.77 18.90 -27.27
C SER A 84 -22.28 19.13 -27.44
N ASN A 85 -22.98 19.51 -26.37
CA ASN A 85 -24.45 19.65 -26.35
C ASN A 85 -24.95 21.11 -26.44
N SER A 86 -24.06 22.10 -26.48
CA SER A 86 -24.44 23.53 -26.52
C SER A 86 -24.36 24.18 -27.90
N GLY A 87 -24.14 23.39 -28.96
CA GLY A 87 -24.21 23.86 -30.35
C GLY A 87 -25.50 23.44 -31.03
N SER A 88 -26.55 24.26 -30.94
CA SER A 88 -27.70 24.26 -31.86
C SER A 88 -28.28 25.66 -31.96
#